data_AF-A0A943K6S4-F1
#
_entry.id   AF-A0A943K6S4-F1
#
_cell.length_a   1.000
_cell.length_b   1.000
_cell.length_c   1.000
_cell.angle_alpha   90.00
_cell.angle_beta   90.00
_cell.angle_gamma   90.00
#
_symmetry.space_group_name_H-M   'P 1'
#
loop_
_entity.id
_entity.type
_entity.pdbx_description
1 polymer ?
#
loop_
_entity_poly.entity_id
_entity_poly.type
_entity_poly.pdbx_seq_one_letter_code
_entity_poly.pdbx_strand_id
1 'polypeptide(L)'
;MSNFKKEAGKVWRTVRECLVHALVPIFMYLAMSGILLIVLQKHAGEDGAVSRSTVLTASIICGVIAVAYNALMSWGCGGTHFEQLISGNMKRRSAAELGSDLTITGYKEHKEYRPWKGFLMGFFVCLPVVVAGLLFGKFQPVIESGTTGKGAAVALLIFEFFAGWAVMPFQYLHAPNFYMSILVALIPFVVSGVFYIVGAYSKRAKVAKQQALADRKSAEQTAKPKKINYGGLPGTKPNKKR
;
A
#
# COMPACT_ATOMS: atom_id res chain seq x y z
N MET A 1 -7.77 31.56 16.35
CA MET A 1 -7.67 30.07 16.36
C MET A 1 -6.18 29.71 16.35
N SER A 2 -5.65 29.14 17.43
CA SER A 2 -4.19 28.96 17.63
C SER A 2 -3.55 28.13 16.52
N ASN A 3 -2.33 28.50 16.09
CA ASN A 3 -1.53 27.76 15.11
C ASN A 3 -1.44 26.26 15.45
N PHE A 4 -1.45 25.93 16.74
CA PHE A 4 -1.53 24.56 17.25
C PHE A 4 -2.71 23.75 16.70
N LYS A 5 -3.94 24.28 16.68
CA LYS A 5 -5.11 23.57 16.14
C LYS A 5 -5.00 23.31 14.64
N LYS A 6 -4.36 24.23 13.89
CA LYS A 6 -4.15 24.06 12.45
C LYS A 6 -3.12 22.97 12.16
N GLU A 7 -2.00 22.96 12.88
CA GLU A 7 -0.94 21.96 12.73
C GLU A 7 -1.41 20.56 13.18
N ALA A 8 -2.09 20.47 14.32
CA ALA A 8 -2.70 19.22 14.78
C ALA A 8 -3.69 18.64 13.74
N GLY A 9 -4.49 19.50 13.09
CA GLY A 9 -5.39 19.10 12.02
C GLY A 9 -4.67 18.55 10.78
N LYS A 10 -3.49 19.07 10.43
CA LYS A 10 -2.66 18.54 9.33
C LYS A 10 -2.09 17.17 9.66
N VAL A 11 -1.58 17.00 10.88
CA VAL A 11 -1.06 15.71 11.37
C VAL A 11 -2.16 14.66 11.33
N TRP A 12 -3.34 14.94 11.89
CA TRP A 12 -4.46 14.00 11.92
C TRP A 12 -4.92 13.58 10.52
N ARG A 13 -5.00 14.53 9.57
CA ARG A 13 -5.32 14.20 8.16
C ARG A 13 -4.28 13.27 7.53
N THR A 14 -3.01 13.46 7.85
CA THR A 14 -1.91 12.63 7.35
C THR A 14 -1.97 11.22 7.94
N VAL A 15 -2.20 11.12 9.25
CA VAL A 15 -2.38 9.84 9.95
C VAL A 15 -3.59 9.09 9.39
N ARG A 16 -4.73 9.78 9.22
CA ARG A 16 -5.94 9.21 8.63
C ARG A 16 -5.72 8.71 7.21
N GLU A 17 -4.99 9.45 6.37
CA GLU A 17 -4.66 8.99 5.01
C GLU A 17 -3.87 7.67 5.07
N CYS A 18 -2.85 7.59 5.93
CA CYS A 18 -2.06 6.36 6.10
C CYS A 18 -2.93 5.19 6.61
N LEU A 19 -3.85 5.45 7.54
CA LEU A 19 -4.79 4.45 8.04
C LEU A 19 -5.71 3.93 6.93
N VAL A 20 -6.28 4.82 6.11
CA VAL A 20 -7.17 4.43 5.01
C VAL A 20 -6.44 3.55 3.99
N HIS A 21 -5.20 3.88 3.64
CA HIS A 21 -4.39 3.04 2.73
C HIS A 21 -3.93 1.72 3.37
N ALA A 22 -3.91 1.62 4.70
CA ALA A 22 -3.64 0.37 5.41
C ALA A 22 -4.84 -0.58 5.47
N LEU A 23 -6.07 -0.09 5.31
CA LEU A 23 -7.28 -0.93 5.36
C LEU A 23 -7.29 -2.03 4.30
N VAL A 24 -6.87 -1.71 3.07
CA VAL A 24 -6.88 -2.68 1.97
C VAL A 24 -5.92 -3.86 2.25
N PRO A 25 -4.65 -3.65 2.63
CA PRO A 25 -3.80 -4.74 3.10
C PRO A 25 -4.40 -5.50 4.29
N ILE A 26 -5.01 -4.82 5.27
CA ILE A 26 -5.66 -5.49 6.43
C ILE A 26 -6.75 -6.45 5.96
N PHE A 27 -7.63 -6.03 5.06
CA PHE A 27 -8.67 -6.90 4.50
C PHE A 27 -8.09 -8.07 3.69
N MET A 28 -6.95 -7.87 3.02
CA MET A 28 -6.27 -8.96 2.32
C MET A 28 -5.70 -9.99 3.31
N TYR A 29 -5.03 -9.55 4.38
CA TYR A 29 -4.59 -10.45 5.44
C TYR A 29 -5.77 -11.18 6.10
N LEU A 30 -6.92 -10.51 6.22
CA LEU A 30 -8.15 -11.12 6.69
C LEU A 30 -8.63 -12.23 5.76
N ALA A 31 -8.72 -11.94 4.46
CA ALA A 31 -9.15 -12.91 3.46
C ALA A 31 -8.21 -14.12 3.42
N MET A 32 -6.89 -13.90 3.44
CA MET A 32 -5.90 -14.98 3.44
C MET A 32 -5.95 -15.83 4.71
N SER A 33 -6.24 -15.23 5.87
CA SER A 33 -6.45 -15.98 7.11
C SER A 33 -7.73 -16.84 7.03
N GLY A 34 -8.80 -16.33 6.44
CA GLY A 34 -10.03 -17.11 6.21
C GLY A 34 -9.80 -18.29 5.25
N ILE A 35 -9.05 -18.09 4.17
CA ILE A 35 -8.66 -19.17 3.25
C ILE A 35 -7.80 -20.20 3.98
N LEU A 36 -6.83 -19.75 4.77
CA LEU A 36 -5.99 -20.64 5.58
C LEU A 36 -6.85 -21.50 6.51
N LEU A 37 -7.79 -20.90 7.25
CA LEU A 37 -8.72 -21.63 8.11
C LEU A 37 -9.46 -22.73 7.33
N ILE A 38 -10.04 -22.39 6.18
CA ILE A 38 -10.80 -23.33 5.34
C ILE A 38 -9.91 -24.49 4.88
N VAL A 39 -8.68 -24.20 4.45
CA VAL A 39 -7.72 -25.24 4.02
C VAL A 39 -7.36 -26.15 5.18
N LEU A 40 -7.08 -25.61 6.36
CA LEU A 40 -6.73 -26.39 7.54
C LEU A 40 -7.90 -27.26 8.01
N GLN A 41 -9.12 -26.71 8.05
CA GLN A 41 -10.32 -27.47 8.42
C GLN A 41 -10.64 -28.59 7.43
N LYS A 42 -10.48 -28.37 6.12
CA LYS A 42 -10.71 -29.40 5.10
C LYS A 42 -9.75 -30.58 5.21
N HIS A 43 -8.55 -30.36 5.76
CA HIS A 43 -7.51 -31.39 5.92
C HIS A 43 -7.35 -31.85 7.37
N ALA A 44 -8.30 -31.50 8.25
CA ALA A 44 -8.33 -32.00 9.61
C ALA A 44 -8.84 -33.44 9.61
N GLY A 45 -8.16 -34.32 10.36
CA GLY A 45 -8.62 -35.68 10.64
C GLY A 45 -9.85 -35.70 11.55
N GLU A 46 -10.36 -36.90 11.82
CA GLU A 46 -11.51 -37.10 12.73
C GLU A 46 -11.20 -36.65 14.17
N ASP A 47 -9.92 -36.63 14.55
CA ASP A 47 -9.37 -36.12 15.79
C ASP A 47 -9.10 -34.60 15.77
N GLY A 48 -9.38 -33.93 14.64
CA GLY A 48 -9.10 -32.51 14.43
C GLY A 48 -7.64 -32.20 14.13
N ALA A 49 -6.76 -33.21 14.05
CA ALA A 49 -5.35 -33.00 13.76
C ALA A 49 -5.12 -32.71 12.27
N VAL A 50 -4.21 -31.77 11.97
CA VAL A 50 -3.80 -31.45 10.60
C VAL A 50 -2.34 -31.84 10.43
N SER A 51 -2.00 -32.47 9.31
CA SER A 51 -0.61 -32.77 8.99
C SER A 51 0.26 -31.51 9.03
N ARG A 52 1.43 -31.60 9.68
CA ARG A 52 2.41 -30.51 9.76
C ARG A 52 2.80 -29.97 8.38
N SER A 53 2.90 -30.84 7.38
CA SER A 53 3.23 -30.42 6.01
C SER A 53 2.14 -29.54 5.41
N THR A 54 0.87 -29.86 5.67
CA THR A 54 -0.29 -29.06 5.23
C THR A 54 -0.31 -27.71 5.92
N VAL A 55 -0.11 -27.69 7.25
CA VAL A 55 -0.07 -26.45 8.03
C VAL A 55 1.00 -25.50 7.48
N LEU A 56 2.24 -25.98 7.31
CA LEU A 56 3.34 -25.17 6.83
C LEU A 56 3.12 -24.70 5.38
N THR A 57 2.71 -25.61 4.48
CA THR A 57 2.54 -25.27 3.07
C THR A 57 1.43 -24.24 2.87
N ALA A 58 0.27 -24.45 3.49
CA ALA A 58 -0.85 -23.53 3.39
C ALA A 58 -0.52 -22.16 4.00
N SER A 59 0.18 -22.15 5.14
CA SER A 59 0.60 -20.91 5.82
C SER A 59 1.61 -20.12 4.99
N ILE A 60 2.59 -20.78 4.38
CA ILE A 60 3.57 -20.14 3.50
C ILE A 60 2.87 -19.55 2.28
N ILE A 61 1.98 -20.30 1.62
CA ILE A 61 1.26 -19.81 0.43
C ILE A 61 0.40 -18.59 0.78
N CYS A 62 -0.44 -18.69 1.82
CA CYS A 62 -1.32 -17.59 2.24
C CYS A 62 -0.51 -16.37 2.71
N GLY A 63 0.58 -16.60 3.46
CA GLY A 63 1.48 -15.55 3.91
C GLY A 63 2.19 -14.83 2.76
N VAL A 64 2.74 -15.57 1.80
CA VAL A 64 3.42 -14.99 0.62
C VAL A 64 2.44 -14.17 -0.23
N ILE A 65 1.23 -14.68 -0.47
CA ILE A 65 0.21 -13.95 -1.24
C ILE A 65 -0.16 -12.64 -0.51
N ALA A 66 -0.42 -12.70 0.80
CA ALA A 66 -0.77 -11.53 1.59
C ALA A 66 0.36 -10.48 1.58
N VAL A 67 1.61 -10.93 1.75
CA VAL A 67 2.80 -10.07 1.73
C VAL A 67 3.03 -9.46 0.35
N ALA A 68 2.91 -10.24 -0.73
CA ALA A 68 3.07 -9.76 -2.10
C ALA A 68 2.02 -8.68 -2.44
N TYR A 69 0.77 -8.87 -2.00
CA TYR A 69 -0.28 -7.88 -2.21
C TYR A 69 -0.02 -6.60 -1.40
N ASN A 70 0.42 -6.72 -0.13
CA ASN A 70 0.83 -5.58 0.68
C ASN A 70 1.97 -4.78 0.02
N ALA A 71 2.96 -5.50 -0.53
CA ALA A 71 4.08 -4.91 -1.27
C ALA A 71 3.59 -4.12 -2.50
N LEU A 72 2.70 -4.73 -3.31
CA LEU A 72 2.13 -4.10 -4.51
C LEU A 72 1.34 -2.82 -4.17
N MET A 73 0.50 -2.88 -3.15
CA MET A 73 -0.31 -1.73 -2.71
C MET A 73 0.57 -0.60 -2.16
N SER A 74 1.57 -0.94 -1.35
CA SER A 74 2.52 0.03 -0.80
C SER A 74 3.33 0.70 -1.90
N TRP A 75 3.79 -0.09 -2.89
CA TRP A 75 4.47 0.41 -4.09
C TRP A 75 3.60 1.38 -4.90
N GLY A 76 2.34 1.02 -5.17
CA GLY A 76 1.40 1.89 -5.88
C GLY A 76 1.15 3.20 -5.13
N CYS A 77 0.92 3.12 -3.80
CA CYS A 77 0.72 4.28 -2.93
C CYS A 77 1.95 5.21 -2.89
N GLY A 78 3.16 4.63 -2.85
CA GLY A 78 4.41 5.36 -2.95
C GLY A 78 4.52 6.18 -4.22
N GLY A 79 4.19 5.56 -5.36
CA GLY A 79 4.15 6.22 -6.66
C GLY A 79 3.15 7.37 -6.73
N THR A 80 1.92 7.17 -6.28
CA THR A 80 0.87 8.21 -6.33
C THR A 80 1.17 9.39 -5.39
N HIS A 81 1.67 9.12 -4.18
CA HIS A 81 2.10 10.18 -3.27
C HIS A 81 3.29 10.97 -3.84
N PHE A 82 4.17 10.32 -4.60
CA PHE A 82 5.29 11.00 -5.26
C PHE A 82 4.82 11.92 -6.40
N GLU A 83 3.81 11.52 -7.17
CA GLU A 83 3.17 12.40 -8.15
C GLU A 83 2.54 13.64 -7.49
N GLN A 84 1.89 13.46 -6.34
CA GLN A 84 1.34 14.59 -5.57
C GLN A 84 2.44 15.56 -5.11
N LEU A 85 3.61 15.04 -4.73
CA LEU A 85 4.78 15.87 -4.38
C LEU A 85 5.28 16.67 -5.58
N ILE A 86 5.41 16.05 -6.77
CA ILE A 86 5.80 16.76 -7.99
C ILE A 86 4.78 17.83 -8.35
N SER A 87 3.49 17.49 -8.35
CA SER A 87 2.41 18.44 -8.64
C SER A 87 2.41 19.61 -7.64
N GLY A 88 2.64 19.32 -6.35
CA GLY A 88 2.78 20.33 -5.31
C GLY A 88 3.95 21.28 -5.57
N ASN A 89 5.12 20.74 -5.93
CA ASN A 89 6.31 21.55 -6.24
C ASN A 89 6.09 22.45 -7.46
N MET A 90 5.48 21.95 -8.53
CA MET A 90 5.15 22.74 -9.72
C MET A 90 4.21 23.89 -9.38
N LYS A 91 3.14 23.62 -8.60
CA LYS A 91 2.19 24.65 -8.18
C LYS A 91 2.82 25.71 -7.28
N ARG A 92 3.68 25.30 -6.33
CA ARG A 92 4.45 26.21 -5.46
C ARG A 92 5.35 27.13 -6.28
N ARG A 93 6.03 26.60 -7.30
CA ARG A 93 6.87 27.38 -8.20
C ARG A 93 6.07 28.37 -9.04
N SER A 94 4.97 27.95 -9.65
CA SER A 94 4.12 28.84 -10.44
C SER A 94 3.52 29.97 -9.61
N ALA A 95 3.10 29.71 -8.37
CA ALA A 95 2.59 30.76 -7.50
C ALA A 95 3.66 31.78 -7.10
N ALA A 96 4.90 31.32 -6.86
CA ALA A 96 6.03 32.21 -6.61
C ALA A 96 6.36 33.09 -7.83
N GLU A 97 6.26 32.55 -9.05
CA GLU A 97 6.47 33.29 -10.30
C GLU A 97 5.34 34.30 -10.60
N LEU A 98 4.11 33.99 -10.21
CA LEU A 98 2.92 34.85 -10.41
C LEU A 98 2.70 35.87 -9.28
N GLY A 99 3.51 35.84 -8.22
CA GLY A 99 3.38 36.73 -7.06
C GLY A 99 2.05 36.57 -6.29
N SER A 100 1.36 35.44 -6.43
CA SER A 100 0.08 35.20 -5.76
C SER A 100 0.26 34.30 -4.55
N ASP A 101 -0.53 34.57 -3.50
CA ASP A 101 -0.64 33.65 -2.38
C ASP A 101 -1.21 32.31 -2.85
N LEU A 102 -0.61 31.21 -2.38
CA LEU A 102 -1.03 29.83 -2.62
C LEU A 102 -2.37 29.53 -1.93
N THR A 103 -3.45 30.23 -2.27
CA THR A 103 -4.82 29.79 -1.99
C THR A 103 -5.20 28.70 -2.99
N ILE A 104 -4.47 27.58 -2.98
CA ILE A 104 -4.76 26.47 -3.90
C ILE A 104 -6.02 25.75 -3.43
N THR A 105 -7.15 26.09 -4.03
CA THR A 105 -8.37 25.28 -3.94
C THR A 105 -8.08 23.86 -4.48
N GLY A 106 -8.36 22.83 -3.67
CA GLY A 106 -8.28 21.42 -4.07
C GLY A 106 -6.93 20.69 -3.90
N TYR A 107 -5.82 21.38 -3.61
CA TYR A 107 -4.54 20.70 -3.34
C TYR A 107 -4.45 20.20 -1.88
N LYS A 108 -3.90 19.00 -1.70
CA LYS A 108 -3.90 18.28 -0.42
C LYS A 108 -2.48 17.89 -0.02
N GLU A 109 -1.81 18.76 0.74
CA GLU A 109 -0.44 18.54 1.24
C GLU A 109 -0.26 17.22 2.00
N HIS A 110 -1.28 16.78 2.75
CA HIS A 110 -1.25 15.52 3.49
C HIS A 110 -1.15 14.27 2.58
N LYS A 111 -1.32 14.39 1.27
CA LYS A 111 -1.15 13.31 0.28
C LYS A 111 0.24 13.29 -0.36
N GLU A 112 1.13 14.21 -0.02
CA GLU A 112 2.49 14.22 -0.56
C GLU A 112 3.34 13.08 -0.01
N TYR A 113 4.27 12.63 -0.84
CA TYR A 113 5.25 11.63 -0.44
C TYR A 113 6.10 12.07 0.74
N ARG A 114 6.21 11.20 1.75
CA ARG A 114 7.23 11.26 2.79
C ARG A 114 7.69 9.83 3.10
N PRO A 115 9.00 9.56 3.20
CA PRO A 115 9.52 8.18 3.28
C PRO A 115 8.97 7.39 4.47
N TRP A 116 8.68 8.04 5.58
CA TRP A 116 8.13 7.41 6.78
C TRP A 116 6.67 6.94 6.65
N LYS A 117 5.91 7.45 5.66
CA LYS A 117 4.47 7.10 5.52
C LYS A 117 4.26 5.62 5.24
N GLY A 118 5.14 5.00 4.47
CA GLY A 118 5.10 3.55 4.23
C GLY A 118 5.22 2.73 5.50
N PHE A 119 6.10 3.15 6.42
CA PHE A 119 6.25 2.51 7.73
C PHE A 119 5.03 2.75 8.64
N LEU A 120 4.43 3.95 8.60
CA LEU A 120 3.21 4.21 9.36
C LEU A 120 2.02 3.39 8.83
N MET A 121 1.89 3.25 7.50
CA MET A 121 0.91 2.35 6.89
C MET A 121 1.16 0.91 7.35
N GLY A 122 2.40 0.44 7.27
CA GLY A 122 2.81 -0.88 7.75
C GLY A 122 2.46 -1.09 9.22
N PHE A 123 2.73 -0.11 10.09
CA PHE A 123 2.37 -0.15 11.50
C PHE A 123 0.87 -0.39 11.71
N PHE A 124 0.00 0.31 10.97
CA PHE A 124 -1.45 0.08 11.03
C PHE A 124 -1.84 -1.32 10.56
N VAL A 125 -1.19 -1.85 9.53
CA VAL A 125 -1.40 -3.24 9.06
C VAL A 125 -0.99 -4.26 10.13
N CYS A 126 0.01 -3.93 10.96
CA CYS A 126 0.54 -4.82 11.99
C CYS A 126 -0.31 -4.86 13.26
N LEU A 127 -1.06 -3.79 13.57
CA LEU A 127 -1.81 -3.68 14.83
C LEU A 127 -2.71 -4.89 15.10
N PRO A 128 -3.50 -5.41 14.14
CA PRO A 128 -4.32 -6.59 14.40
C PRO A 128 -3.51 -7.82 14.78
N VAL A 129 -2.32 -8.03 14.19
CA VAL A 129 -1.43 -9.15 14.52
C VAL A 129 -0.82 -8.99 15.90
N VAL A 130 -0.39 -7.78 16.27
CA VAL A 130 0.15 -7.52 17.61
C VAL A 130 -0.92 -7.77 18.68
N VAL A 131 -2.13 -7.25 18.47
CA VAL A 131 -3.25 -7.43 19.40
C VAL A 131 -3.65 -8.90 19.49
N ALA A 132 -3.82 -9.57 18.34
CA ALA A 132 -4.16 -10.99 18.30
C ALA A 132 -3.08 -11.84 18.99
N GLY A 133 -1.80 -11.68 18.67
CA GLY A 133 -0.71 -12.44 19.29
C GLY A 133 -0.66 -12.31 20.81
N LEU A 134 -0.94 -11.11 21.35
CA LEU A 134 -1.04 -10.89 22.80
C LEU A 134 -2.25 -11.61 23.41
N LEU A 135 -3.41 -11.56 22.75
CA LEU A 135 -4.63 -12.22 23.21
C LEU A 135 -4.49 -13.75 23.15
N PHE A 136 -4.02 -14.28 22.02
CA PHE A 136 -3.80 -15.72 21.85
C PHE A 136 -2.73 -16.26 22.80
N GLY A 137 -1.62 -15.54 23.03
CA GLY A 137 -0.65 -15.93 24.05
C GLY A 137 -1.23 -15.96 25.45
N LYS A 138 -2.06 -14.96 25.82
CA LYS A 138 -2.71 -14.90 27.13
C LYS A 138 -3.72 -16.04 27.34
N PHE A 139 -4.47 -16.39 26.29
CA PHE A 139 -5.52 -17.41 26.35
C PHE A 139 -5.05 -18.80 25.90
N GLN A 140 -3.77 -18.99 25.58
CA GLN A 140 -3.18 -20.27 25.16
C GLN A 140 -3.62 -21.48 26.02
N PRO A 141 -3.52 -21.46 27.37
CA PRO A 141 -3.92 -22.63 28.16
C PRO A 141 -5.42 -22.96 28.06
N VAL A 142 -6.27 -21.95 27.82
CA VAL A 142 -7.73 -22.11 27.68
C VAL A 142 -8.11 -22.59 26.27
N ILE A 143 -7.33 -22.19 25.27
CA ILE A 143 -7.47 -22.64 23.88
C ILE A 143 -7.08 -24.11 23.79
N GLU A 144 -5.94 -24.50 24.38
CA GLU A 144 -5.46 -25.87 24.39
C GLU A 144 -6.36 -26.80 25.22
N SER A 145 -6.96 -26.31 26.30
CA SER A 145 -7.90 -27.10 27.11
C SER A 145 -9.30 -27.24 26.47
N GLY A 146 -9.62 -26.49 25.41
CA GLY A 146 -10.92 -26.52 24.74
C GLY A 146 -12.08 -25.94 25.57
N THR A 147 -11.82 -25.34 26.74
CA THR A 147 -12.86 -24.88 27.68
C THR A 147 -13.23 -23.41 27.49
N THR A 148 -13.18 -22.91 26.25
CA THR A 148 -13.41 -21.48 25.98
C THR A 148 -14.91 -21.13 26.03
N GLY A 149 -15.31 -20.18 26.88
CA GLY A 149 -16.68 -19.69 26.93
C GLY A 149 -17.13 -19.06 25.60
N LYS A 150 -18.43 -19.12 25.26
CA LYS A 150 -18.99 -18.69 23.96
C LYS A 150 -18.53 -17.29 23.51
N GLY A 151 -18.52 -16.31 24.43
CA GLY A 151 -18.08 -14.95 24.12
C GLY A 151 -16.58 -14.84 23.79
N ALA A 152 -15.73 -15.58 24.51
CA ALA A 152 -14.30 -15.62 24.25
C ALA A 152 -13.99 -16.36 22.94
N ALA A 153 -14.73 -17.42 22.62
CA ALA A 153 -14.60 -18.16 21.36
C ALA A 153 -14.91 -17.27 20.14
N VAL A 154 -15.97 -16.46 20.21
CA VAL A 154 -16.31 -15.50 19.16
C VAL A 154 -15.22 -14.43 19.02
N ALA A 155 -14.71 -13.88 20.13
CA ALA A 155 -13.65 -12.89 20.08
C ALA A 155 -12.36 -13.46 19.47
N LEU A 156 -11.93 -14.65 19.90
CA LEU A 156 -10.76 -15.33 19.35
C LEU A 156 -10.94 -15.60 17.86
N LEU A 157 -12.11 -16.08 17.42
CA LEU A 157 -12.40 -16.28 16.00
C LEU A 157 -12.27 -14.99 15.19
N ILE A 158 -12.74 -13.85 15.69
CA ILE A 158 -12.58 -12.56 15.00
C ILE A 158 -11.08 -12.22 14.86
N PHE A 159 -10.28 -12.40 15.91
CA PHE A 159 -8.83 -12.15 15.84
C PHE A 159 -8.10 -13.18 14.96
N GLU A 160 -8.59 -14.41 14.90
CA GLU A 160 -8.17 -15.47 13.98
C GLU A 160 -8.37 -15.02 12.52
N PHE A 161 -9.49 -14.37 12.21
CA PHE A 161 -9.68 -13.79 10.89
C PHE A 161 -8.71 -12.64 10.62
N PHE A 162 -8.45 -11.73 11.55
CA PHE A 162 -7.55 -10.60 11.28
C PHE A 162 -6.05 -10.96 11.26
N ALA A 163 -5.62 -11.99 11.98
CA ALA A 163 -4.22 -12.31 12.21
C ALA A 163 -3.86 -13.79 12.03
N GLY A 164 -4.79 -14.62 11.58
CA GLY A 164 -4.64 -16.07 11.49
C GLY A 164 -3.48 -16.53 10.62
N TRP A 165 -3.20 -15.80 9.54
CA TRP A 165 -2.01 -16.04 8.71
C TRP A 165 -0.69 -16.05 9.50
N ALA A 166 -0.62 -15.34 10.63
CA ALA A 166 0.52 -15.27 11.52
C ALA A 166 0.36 -16.13 12.79
N VAL A 167 -0.87 -16.34 13.27
CA VAL A 167 -1.14 -17.03 14.56
C VAL A 167 -1.44 -18.53 14.38
N MET A 168 -2.26 -18.92 13.38
CA MET A 168 -2.65 -20.31 13.14
C MET A 168 -1.47 -21.28 12.99
N PRO A 169 -0.34 -20.94 12.33
CA PRO A 169 0.79 -21.86 12.27
C PRO A 169 1.30 -22.24 13.65
N PHE A 170 1.29 -21.31 14.61
CA PHE A 170 1.72 -21.56 15.99
C PHE A 170 0.70 -22.42 16.74
N GLN A 171 -0.59 -22.18 16.53
CA GLN A 171 -1.67 -22.97 17.15
C GLN A 171 -1.65 -24.43 16.66
N TYR A 172 -1.69 -24.65 15.34
CA TYR A 172 -1.79 -25.97 14.74
C TYR A 172 -0.49 -26.80 14.85
N LEU A 173 0.65 -26.14 15.08
CA LEU A 173 1.91 -26.83 15.39
C LEU A 173 2.13 -27.01 16.90
N HIS A 174 1.17 -26.61 17.74
CA HIS A 174 1.28 -26.63 19.21
C HIS A 174 2.58 -25.99 19.70
N ALA A 175 2.90 -24.81 19.17
CA ALA A 175 4.08 -24.08 19.57
C ALA A 175 4.00 -23.71 21.06
N PRO A 176 5.11 -23.78 21.82
CA PRO A 176 5.09 -23.57 23.26
C PRO A 176 4.78 -22.12 23.66
N ASN A 177 4.78 -21.17 22.72
CA ASN A 177 4.55 -19.77 22.99
C ASN A 177 3.93 -19.03 21.79
N PHE A 178 2.63 -18.74 21.86
CA PHE A 178 1.94 -18.01 20.78
C PHE A 178 2.31 -16.52 20.70
N TYR A 179 2.97 -15.92 21.72
CA TYR A 179 3.47 -14.54 21.65
C TYR A 179 4.52 -14.36 20.55
N MET A 180 5.18 -15.44 20.12
CA MET A 180 6.15 -15.40 19.02
C MET A 180 5.53 -14.99 17.68
N SER A 181 4.20 -15.14 17.52
CA SER A 181 3.47 -14.66 16.33
C SER A 181 3.59 -13.14 16.14
N ILE A 182 3.85 -12.36 17.20
CA ILE A 182 4.04 -10.91 17.14
C ILE A 182 5.27 -10.55 16.29
N LEU A 183 6.31 -11.40 16.28
CA LEU A 183 7.51 -11.17 15.47
C LEU A 183 7.19 -11.18 13.97
N VAL A 184 6.17 -11.95 13.56
CA VAL A 184 5.71 -12.02 12.16
C VAL A 184 5.11 -10.67 11.71
N ALA A 185 4.65 -9.83 12.64
CA ALA A 185 4.18 -8.48 12.32
C ALA A 185 5.30 -7.57 11.76
N LEU A 186 6.58 -7.87 12.01
CA LEU A 186 7.68 -7.11 11.39
C LEU A 186 7.67 -7.23 9.85
N ILE A 187 7.13 -8.32 9.30
CA ILE A 187 7.08 -8.55 7.86
C ILE A 187 6.23 -7.47 7.17
N PRO A 188 4.92 -7.30 7.46
CA PRO A 188 4.13 -6.24 6.84
C PRO A 188 4.68 -4.84 7.12
N PHE A 189 5.25 -4.59 8.30
CA PHE A 189 5.88 -3.30 8.63
C PHE A 189 7.02 -2.96 7.66
N VAL A 190 7.99 -3.86 7.53
CA VAL A 190 9.17 -3.65 6.67
C VAL A 190 8.76 -3.64 5.20
N VAL A 191 7.89 -4.55 4.77
CA VAL A 191 7.43 -4.64 3.38
C VAL A 191 6.71 -3.37 2.96
N SER A 192 5.79 -2.85 3.79
CA SER A 192 5.10 -1.60 3.47
C SER A 192 6.06 -0.41 3.40
N GLY A 193 7.01 -0.30 4.32
CA GLY A 193 8.02 0.77 4.31
C GLY A 193 8.91 0.74 3.06
N VAL A 194 9.54 -0.41 2.79
CA VAL A 194 10.48 -0.58 1.68
C VAL A 194 9.78 -0.40 0.33
N PHE A 195 8.66 -1.09 0.10
CA PHE A 195 7.99 -1.02 -1.20
C PHE A 195 7.35 0.34 -1.46
N TYR A 196 6.89 1.05 -0.42
CA TYR A 196 6.45 2.44 -0.56
C TYR A 196 7.56 3.36 -1.07
N ILE A 197 8.77 3.22 -0.53
CA ILE A 197 9.94 3.97 -0.99
C ILE A 197 10.28 3.58 -2.43
N VAL A 198 10.39 2.28 -2.72
CA VAL A 198 10.68 1.77 -4.08
C VAL A 198 9.65 2.26 -5.10
N GLY A 199 8.37 2.34 -4.73
CA GLY A 199 7.29 2.88 -5.55
C GLY A 199 7.52 4.32 -5.96
N ALA A 200 7.90 5.17 -5.01
CA ALA A 200 8.21 6.57 -5.29
C ALA A 200 9.42 6.72 -6.23
N TYR A 201 10.50 5.97 -5.98
CA TYR A 201 11.69 6.01 -6.86
C TYR A 201 11.42 5.45 -8.25
N SER A 202 10.61 4.39 -8.36
CA SER A 202 10.18 3.85 -9.65
C SER A 202 9.39 4.89 -10.45
N LYS A 203 8.50 5.63 -9.78
CA LYS A 203 7.76 6.73 -10.42
C LYS A 203 8.68 7.86 -10.85
N ARG A 204 9.67 8.24 -10.03
CA ARG A 204 10.70 9.22 -10.38
C ARG A 204 11.44 8.84 -11.66
N ALA A 205 11.90 7.59 -11.74
CA ALA A 205 12.58 7.08 -12.92
C ALA A 205 11.67 7.10 -14.16
N LYS A 206 10.39 6.75 -14.01
CA LYS A 206 9.41 6.80 -15.09
C LYS A 206 9.20 8.23 -15.63
N VAL A 207 9.06 9.21 -14.74
CA VAL A 207 8.90 10.62 -15.13
C VAL A 207 10.14 11.14 -15.84
N ALA A 208 11.35 10.85 -15.33
CA ALA A 208 12.60 11.25 -15.96
C ALA A 208 12.75 10.67 -17.38
N LYS A 209 12.38 9.39 -17.58
CA LYS A 209 12.36 8.76 -18.91
C LYS A 209 11.36 9.43 -19.86
N GLN A 210 10.17 9.78 -19.37
CA GLN A 210 9.15 10.47 -20.17
C GLN A 210 9.58 11.87 -20.58
N GLN A 211 10.25 12.61 -19.68
CA GLN A 211 10.82 13.93 -19.99
C GLN A 211 11.92 13.80 -21.06
N ALA A 212 12.88 12.89 -20.89
CA ALA A 212 13.93 12.68 -21.88
C ALA A 212 13.38 12.31 -23.28
N LEU A 213 12.29 11.54 -23.35
CA LEU A 213 11.62 11.23 -24.61
C LEU A 213 10.87 12.44 -25.21
N ALA A 214 10.25 13.27 -24.37
CA ALA A 214 9.60 14.50 -24.82
C ALA A 214 10.63 15.50 -25.36
N ASP A 215 11.77 15.65 -24.68
CA ASP A 215 12.87 16.52 -25.10
C ASP A 215 13.43 16.06 -26.45
N ARG A 216 13.66 14.76 -26.63
CA ARG A 216 14.09 14.19 -27.93
C ARG A 216 13.08 14.48 -29.05
N LYS A 217 11.77 14.26 -28.80
CA LYS A 217 10.73 14.57 -29.79
C LYS A 217 10.66 16.06 -30.12
N SER A 218 10.85 16.93 -29.13
CA SER A 218 10.89 18.38 -29.35
C SER A 218 12.12 18.79 -30.16
N ALA A 219 13.29 18.20 -29.89
CA ALA A 219 14.52 18.44 -30.65
C ALA A 219 14.37 17.96 -32.11
N GLU A 220 13.78 16.77 -32.33
CA GLU A 220 13.47 16.26 -33.67
C GLU A 220 12.46 17.13 -34.41
N GLN A 221 11.45 17.69 -33.73
CA GLN A 221 10.50 18.61 -34.36
C GLN A 221 11.14 19.97 -34.69
N THR A 222 12.07 20.43 -33.88
CA THR A 222 12.81 21.69 -34.12
C THR A 222 13.85 21.53 -35.22
N ALA A 223 14.41 20.31 -35.36
CA ALA A 223 15.36 19.94 -36.41
C ALA A 223 14.69 19.62 -37.76
N LYS A 224 13.36 19.41 -37.80
CA LYS A 224 12.64 19.31 -39.07
C LYS A 224 12.65 20.67 -39.75
N PRO A 225 13.11 20.79 -41.01
CA PRO A 225 13.10 22.06 -41.71
C PRO A 225 11.67 22.60 -41.73
N LYS A 226 11.48 23.86 -41.30
CA LYS A 226 10.22 24.58 -41.49
C LYS A 226 9.87 24.41 -42.97
N LYS A 227 8.78 23.69 -43.27
CA LYS A 227 8.21 23.72 -44.62
C LYS A 227 7.86 25.18 -44.86
N ILE A 228 8.69 25.87 -45.64
CA ILE A 228 8.35 27.14 -46.24
C ILE A 228 7.10 26.82 -47.04
N ASN A 229 5.95 27.21 -46.51
CA ASN A 229 4.72 27.16 -47.26
C ASN A 229 4.91 28.23 -48.34
N TYR A 230 5.24 27.79 -49.56
CA TYR A 230 5.03 28.61 -50.75
C TYR A 230 3.51 28.72 -50.95
N GLY A 231 2.84 29.36 -49.99
CA GLY A 231 1.50 29.91 -50.17
C GLY A 231 1.62 30.84 -51.37
N GLY A 232 0.80 30.55 -52.38
CA GLY A 232 0.98 31.06 -53.73
C GLY A 232 1.34 32.54 -53.79
N LEU A 233 2.33 32.84 -54.63
CA LEU A 233 2.48 34.19 -55.14
C LEU A 233 1.09 34.69 -55.59
N PRO A 234 0.65 35.87 -55.16
CA PRO A 234 -0.60 36.43 -55.62
C PRO A 234 -0.48 36.68 -57.13
N GLY A 235 -1.07 35.82 -57.95
CA GLY A 235 -1.13 36.05 -59.40
C GLY A 235 -1.29 34.84 -60.31
N THR A 236 -0.93 33.62 -59.93
CA THR A 236 -0.97 32.50 -60.88
C THR A 236 -2.26 31.68 -60.77
N LYS A 237 -3.31 32.09 -61.48
CA LYS A 237 -4.45 31.22 -61.78
C LYS A 237 -4.01 30.11 -62.74
N PRO A 238 -4.30 28.82 -62.48
CA PRO A 238 -4.03 27.76 -63.44
C PRO A 238 -5.03 27.85 -64.59
N ASN A 239 -4.52 27.99 -65.81
CA ASN A 239 -5.30 28.02 -67.03
C ASN A 239 -5.85 26.61 -67.31
N LYS A 240 -7.16 26.40 -67.09
CA LYS A 240 -7.85 25.18 -67.51
C LYS A 240 -7.94 25.19 -69.04
N LYS A 241 -7.14 24.37 -69.71
CA LYS A 241 -7.40 24.00 -71.11
C LYS A 241 -8.39 22.84 -71.15
N ARG A 242 -9.36 22.98 -72.06
CA ARG A 242 -10.31 21.98 -72.53
C ARG A 242 -9.61 20.74 -73.07
#